data_AF-A0A4R8R2R1-F1
#
_entry.id   AF-A0A4R8R2R1-F1
#
_cell.length_a   1.000
_cell.length_b   1.000
_cell.length_c   1.000
_cell.angle_alpha   90.00
_cell.angle_beta   90.00
_cell.angle_gamma   90.00
#
_symmetry.space_group_name_H-M   'P 1'
#
loop_
_entity.id
_entity.type
_entity.pdbx_description
1 polymer ?
#
loop_
_entity_poly.entity_id
_entity_poly.type
_entity_poly.pdbx_seq_one_letter_code
_entity_poly.pdbx_strand_id
1 'polypeptide(L)'
;MDAKNAVKVLVDEGRRAAMSRQRQLDDAERAALTMGAIGNLLKNRYGQTQAVTAELIEVAPATLSGWMQRASDAGHTAEDPIGRIVTVTPGRIADLLATSGAVIDRIVGGGPLPILAMTGLALDAFRSETEIQIPSLMAHNATDDSWIGVLDVLTANYLGTGPSNAYRAATELGVDPEIAEQIAYTNESTDLDMNTGVLVRGQVDYSHYPWPLPQPHRDDPTVFVHCCGIRQVPDWWITFLTTATPPHWADAPLLGRVYTTAQAAYDDGFTEHHRYSSRGASQLILERGQIQLWLSGFPPADPTRWLADEVYDVLDSVGLFPKEIRERDTASNIRKWLSSRGHPRPPFIDLDSQNRGRSIAFVPRIARNS
;
A
#
# COMPACT_ATOMS: atom_id res chain seq x y z
N MET A 1 -58.34 7.45 46.96
CA MET A 1 -57.59 8.12 45.87
C MET A 1 -58.63 8.76 44.97
N ASP A 2 -58.59 10.09 44.78
CA ASP A 2 -59.56 10.81 43.94
C ASP A 2 -59.44 10.35 42.48
N ALA A 3 -60.56 10.12 41.79
CA ALA A 3 -60.61 9.72 40.39
C ALA A 3 -59.80 10.69 39.49
N LYS A 4 -59.76 11.98 39.86
CA LYS A 4 -58.94 12.99 39.18
C LYS A 4 -57.43 12.70 39.27
N ASN A 5 -56.96 12.16 40.41
CA ASN A 5 -55.56 11.77 40.58
C ASN A 5 -55.23 10.50 39.80
N ALA A 6 -56.14 9.52 39.74
CA ALA A 6 -55.95 8.30 38.95
C ALA A 6 -55.86 8.61 37.44
N VAL A 7 -56.75 9.47 36.92
CA VAL A 7 -56.71 9.91 35.52
C VAL A 7 -55.42 10.66 35.22
N LYS A 8 -54.95 11.53 36.11
CA LYS A 8 -53.68 12.25 35.94
C LYS A 8 -52.49 11.29 35.85
N VAL A 9 -52.41 10.27 36.71
CA VAL A 9 -51.34 9.27 36.68
C VAL A 9 -51.33 8.50 35.35
N LEU A 10 -52.49 8.06 34.86
CA LEU A 10 -52.61 7.35 33.59
C LEU A 10 -52.20 8.23 32.39
N VAL A 11 -52.58 9.51 32.40
CA VAL A 11 -52.17 10.47 31.36
C VAL A 11 -50.65 10.70 31.40
N ASP A 12 -50.06 10.86 32.58
CA ASP A 12 -48.63 11.06 32.74
C ASP A 12 -47.82 9.80 32.35
N GLU A 13 -48.34 8.60 32.60
CA GLU A 13 -47.77 7.34 32.13
C GLU A 13 -47.87 7.20 30.62
N GLY A 14 -49.03 7.47 30.03
CA GLY A 14 -49.22 7.47 28.58
C GLY A 14 -48.29 8.46 27.87
N ARG A 15 -48.11 9.66 28.45
CA ARG A 15 -47.20 10.69 27.94
C ARG A 15 -45.74 10.23 28.01
N ARG A 16 -45.32 9.59 29.11
CA ARG A 16 -43.98 9.01 29.24
C ARG A 16 -43.73 7.89 28.23
N ALA A 17 -44.70 6.99 28.04
CA ALA A 17 -44.61 5.92 27.06
C ALA A 17 -44.51 6.46 25.62
N ALA A 18 -45.32 7.48 25.28
CA ALA A 18 -45.26 8.13 23.97
C ALA A 18 -43.90 8.81 23.72
N MET A 19 -43.36 9.54 24.70
CA MET A 19 -42.03 10.14 24.60
C MET A 19 -40.92 9.09 24.46
N SER A 20 -41.00 7.97 25.20
CA SER A 20 -40.04 6.87 25.10
C SER A 20 -40.05 6.24 23.71
N ARG A 21 -41.25 6.01 23.15
CA ARG A 21 -41.39 5.47 21.79
C ARG A 21 -40.83 6.44 20.74
N GLN A 22 -41.09 7.74 20.89
CA GLN A 22 -40.54 8.74 19.96
C GLN A 22 -39.01 8.73 19.97
N ARG A 23 -38.39 8.71 21.16
CA ARG A 23 -36.92 8.61 21.28
C ARG A 23 -36.37 7.37 20.59
N GLN A 24 -37.00 6.21 20.77
CA GLN A 24 -36.60 4.97 20.11
C GLN A 24 -36.70 5.07 18.58
N LEU A 25 -37.73 5.75 18.05
CA LEU A 25 -37.86 6.00 16.62
C LEU A 25 -36.78 6.95 16.10
N ASP A 26 -36.49 8.02 16.83
CA ASP A 26 -35.45 8.99 16.48
C ASP A 26 -34.05 8.36 16.51
N ASP A 27 -33.79 7.47 17.48
CA ASP A 27 -32.55 6.71 17.59
C ASP A 27 -32.41 5.69 16.46
N ALA A 28 -33.49 4.97 16.14
CA ALA A 28 -33.52 4.03 15.01
C ALA A 28 -33.31 4.74 13.67
N GLU A 29 -33.87 5.95 13.50
CA GLU A 29 -33.68 6.74 12.29
C GLU A 29 -32.23 7.22 12.15
N ARG A 30 -31.62 7.70 13.24
CA ARG A 30 -30.20 8.07 13.24
C ARG A 30 -29.31 6.88 12.89
N ALA A 31 -29.55 5.72 13.49
CA ALA A 31 -28.81 4.50 13.18
C ALA A 31 -28.98 4.09 11.71
N ALA A 32 -30.20 4.20 11.16
CA ALA A 32 -30.47 3.91 9.77
C ALA A 32 -29.74 4.87 8.81
N LEU A 33 -29.69 6.17 9.13
CA LEU A 33 -28.92 7.15 8.36
C LEU A 33 -27.43 6.81 8.38
N THR A 34 -26.86 6.51 9.56
CA THR A 34 -25.45 6.12 9.68
C THR A 34 -25.15 4.84 8.90
N MET A 35 -25.96 3.79 9.02
CA MET A 35 -25.79 2.55 8.25
C MET A 35 -25.95 2.76 6.75
N GLY A 36 -26.88 3.62 6.33
CA GLY A 36 -27.04 4.03 4.93
C GLY A 36 -25.81 4.77 4.40
N ALA A 37 -25.24 5.66 5.20
CA ALA A 37 -24.03 6.39 4.85
C ALA A 37 -22.80 5.46 4.74
N ILE A 38 -22.65 4.50 5.66
CA ILE A 38 -21.63 3.44 5.57
C ILE A 38 -21.83 2.60 4.30
N GLY A 39 -23.07 2.21 3.98
CA GLY A 39 -23.38 1.50 2.74
C GLY A 39 -22.99 2.28 1.48
N ASN A 40 -23.25 3.59 1.45
CA ASN A 40 -22.83 4.48 0.37
C ASN A 40 -21.30 4.58 0.28
N LEU A 41 -20.61 4.69 1.42
CA LEU A 41 -19.15 4.69 1.49
C LEU A 41 -18.57 3.39 0.90
N LEU A 42 -19.02 2.23 1.38
CA LEU A 42 -18.55 0.91 0.92
C LEU A 42 -18.82 0.70 -0.58
N LYS A 43 -19.99 1.09 -1.06
CA LYS A 43 -20.31 1.01 -2.49
C LYS A 43 -19.43 1.92 -3.33
N ASN A 44 -19.33 3.20 -2.97
CA ASN A 44 -18.72 4.23 -3.82
C ASN A 44 -17.19 4.24 -3.73
N ARG A 45 -16.61 3.91 -2.57
CA ARG A 45 -15.15 3.95 -2.33
C ARG A 45 -14.48 2.57 -2.41
N TYR A 46 -15.22 1.50 -2.13
CA TYR A 46 -14.67 0.15 -2.01
C TYR A 46 -15.21 -0.82 -3.08
N GLY A 47 -16.07 -0.36 -3.99
CA GLY A 47 -16.67 -1.20 -5.04
C GLY A 47 -17.55 -2.33 -4.49
N GLN A 48 -17.88 -2.29 -3.19
CA GLN A 48 -18.58 -3.37 -2.54
C GLN A 48 -20.04 -3.42 -3.00
N THR A 49 -20.50 -4.61 -3.37
CA THR A 49 -21.90 -4.76 -3.76
C THR A 49 -22.81 -4.59 -2.55
N GLN A 50 -23.98 -3.97 -2.78
CA GLN A 50 -25.00 -3.79 -1.74
C GLN A 50 -25.42 -5.12 -1.07
N ALA A 51 -25.40 -6.23 -1.82
CA ALA A 51 -25.74 -7.54 -1.29
C ALA A 51 -24.73 -8.00 -0.22
N VAL A 52 -23.43 -7.88 -0.51
CA VAL A 52 -22.36 -8.23 0.44
C VAL A 52 -22.40 -7.31 1.66
N THR A 53 -22.63 -6.00 1.48
CA THR A 53 -22.76 -5.07 2.61
C THR A 53 -23.97 -5.41 3.48
N ALA A 54 -25.12 -5.72 2.87
CA ALA A 54 -26.34 -6.08 3.60
C ALA A 54 -26.17 -7.37 4.42
N GLU A 55 -25.46 -8.36 3.86
CA GLU A 55 -25.09 -9.59 4.55
C GLU A 55 -24.22 -9.32 5.78
N LEU A 56 -23.17 -8.51 5.64
CA LEU A 56 -22.24 -8.18 6.73
C LEU A 56 -22.91 -7.48 7.92
N ILE A 57 -23.90 -6.62 7.65
CA ILE A 57 -24.63 -5.89 8.70
C ILE A 57 -25.93 -6.58 9.11
N GLU A 58 -26.17 -7.80 8.60
CA GLU A 58 -27.32 -8.65 8.91
C GLU A 58 -28.70 -8.00 8.64
N VAL A 59 -28.85 -7.32 7.51
CA VAL A 59 -30.13 -6.73 7.08
C VAL A 59 -30.56 -7.18 5.69
N ALA A 60 -31.85 -7.06 5.38
CA ALA A 60 -32.33 -7.30 4.02
C ALA A 60 -31.75 -6.26 3.04
N PRO A 61 -31.33 -6.65 1.82
CA PRO A 61 -30.79 -5.71 0.83
C PRO A 61 -31.71 -4.54 0.50
N ALA A 62 -33.03 -4.77 0.46
CA ALA A 62 -34.02 -3.71 0.24
C ALA A 62 -34.05 -2.66 1.37
N THR A 63 -33.86 -3.11 2.62
CA THR A 63 -33.77 -2.23 3.79
C THR A 63 -32.53 -1.35 3.70
N LEU A 64 -31.37 -1.94 3.42
CA LEU A 64 -30.13 -1.17 3.21
C LEU A 64 -30.27 -0.17 2.06
N SER A 65 -30.93 -0.56 0.96
CA SER A 65 -31.22 0.34 -0.17
C SER A 65 -31.97 1.59 0.28
N GLY A 66 -33.01 1.41 1.10
CA GLY A 66 -33.82 2.52 1.63
C GLY A 66 -33.00 3.41 2.58
N TRP A 67 -32.11 2.82 3.37
CA TRP A 67 -31.21 3.57 4.25
C TRP A 67 -30.18 4.38 3.46
N MET A 68 -29.54 3.78 2.46
CA MET A 68 -28.58 4.43 1.57
C MET A 68 -29.20 5.64 0.85
N GLN A 69 -30.42 5.48 0.32
CA GLN A 69 -31.13 6.58 -0.34
C GLN A 69 -31.44 7.72 0.65
N ARG A 70 -31.99 7.40 1.84
CA ARG A 70 -32.29 8.41 2.86
C ARG A 70 -31.06 9.16 3.36
N ALA A 71 -29.95 8.45 3.54
CA ALA A 71 -28.68 9.08 3.91
C ALA A 71 -28.21 10.06 2.81
N SER A 72 -28.30 9.65 1.54
CA SER A 72 -27.99 10.52 0.40
C SER A 72 -28.89 11.75 0.34
N ASP A 73 -30.20 11.58 0.47
CA ASP A 73 -31.18 12.67 0.42
C ASP A 73 -30.98 13.67 1.58
N ALA A 74 -30.54 13.18 2.74
CA ALA A 74 -30.24 13.99 3.91
C ALA A 74 -28.83 14.61 3.90
N GLY A 75 -27.98 14.28 2.91
CA GLY A 75 -26.57 14.67 2.89
C GLY A 75 -25.76 14.09 4.05
N HIS A 76 -26.20 12.98 4.64
CA HIS A 76 -25.50 12.32 5.75
C HIS A 76 -24.39 11.42 5.19
N THR A 77 -23.14 11.74 5.52
CA THR A 77 -21.95 10.99 5.10
C THR A 77 -21.34 10.23 6.28
N ALA A 78 -20.66 9.12 5.97
CA ALA A 78 -19.85 8.38 6.93
C ALA A 78 -18.39 8.76 6.72
N GLU A 79 -17.65 8.91 7.81
CA GLU A 79 -16.20 9.08 7.77
C GLU A 79 -15.56 7.79 7.24
N ASP A 80 -14.55 7.95 6.37
CA ASP A 80 -13.80 6.81 5.87
C ASP A 80 -12.69 6.45 6.88
N PRO A 81 -12.81 5.35 7.64
CA PRO A 81 -11.83 5.02 8.67
C PRO A 81 -10.46 4.64 8.09
N ILE A 82 -10.38 4.31 6.80
CA ILE A 82 -9.11 3.99 6.12
C ILE A 82 -8.47 5.26 5.55
N GLY A 83 -9.26 6.31 5.31
CA GLY A 83 -8.77 7.56 4.74
C GLY A 83 -8.16 7.39 3.35
N ARG A 84 -8.85 6.67 2.44
CA ARG A 84 -8.34 6.48 1.08
C ARG A 84 -8.07 7.81 0.39
N ILE A 85 -6.89 7.93 -0.24
CA ILE A 85 -6.55 9.14 -0.96
C ILE A 85 -7.42 9.32 -2.19
N VAL A 86 -7.70 10.57 -2.54
CA VAL A 86 -8.35 10.88 -3.81
C VAL A 86 -7.28 10.83 -4.91
N THR A 87 -7.42 9.95 -5.89
CA THR A 87 -6.48 9.89 -7.01
C THR A 87 -7.00 10.64 -8.24
N VAL A 88 -6.14 11.35 -8.95
CA VAL A 88 -6.47 12.13 -10.14
C VAL A 88 -5.37 12.03 -11.19
N THR A 89 -5.70 12.12 -12.47
CA THR A 89 -4.69 12.25 -13.55
C THR A 89 -4.44 13.73 -13.84
N PRO A 90 -3.27 14.13 -14.41
CA PRO A 90 -2.92 15.53 -14.55
C PRO A 90 -3.99 16.37 -15.24
N GLY A 91 -4.58 15.90 -16.35
CA GLY A 91 -5.62 16.65 -17.08
C GLY A 91 -6.98 16.76 -16.40
N ARG A 92 -7.12 16.31 -15.15
CA ARG A 92 -8.35 16.35 -14.34
C ARG A 92 -8.19 17.14 -13.04
N ILE A 93 -7.00 17.68 -12.76
CA ILE A 93 -6.73 18.39 -11.51
C ILE A 93 -7.59 19.65 -11.42
N ALA A 94 -7.63 20.46 -12.47
CA ALA A 94 -8.44 21.69 -12.49
C ALA A 94 -9.94 21.41 -12.24
N ASP A 95 -10.50 20.36 -12.86
CA ASP A 95 -11.89 19.94 -12.66
C ASP A 95 -12.13 19.53 -11.18
N LEU A 96 -11.21 18.75 -10.60
CA LEU A 96 -11.29 18.31 -9.21
C LEU A 96 -11.25 19.50 -8.25
N LEU A 97 -10.30 20.43 -8.42
CA LEU A 97 -10.18 21.60 -7.55
C LEU A 97 -11.41 22.52 -7.66
N ALA A 98 -11.91 22.75 -8.88
CA ALA A 98 -13.08 23.59 -9.11
C ALA A 98 -14.36 23.00 -8.51
N THR A 99 -14.50 21.67 -8.50
CA THR A 99 -15.69 21.00 -7.97
C THR A 99 -15.65 20.77 -6.46
N SER A 100 -14.47 20.50 -5.91
CA SER A 100 -14.29 20.26 -4.48
C SER A 100 -14.12 21.55 -3.66
N GLY A 101 -13.64 22.62 -4.27
CA GLY A 101 -13.18 23.80 -3.52
C GLY A 101 -11.96 23.52 -2.64
N ALA A 102 -11.16 22.51 -3.00
CA ALA A 102 -9.95 22.15 -2.29
C ALA A 102 -8.93 23.29 -2.28
N VAL A 103 -8.34 23.53 -1.11
CA VAL A 103 -7.28 24.52 -0.91
C VAL A 103 -6.00 23.77 -0.63
N ILE A 104 -5.03 23.85 -1.55
CA ILE A 104 -3.78 23.12 -1.42
C ILE A 104 -2.77 23.94 -0.62
N ASP A 105 -2.35 23.42 0.53
CA ASP A 105 -1.38 24.07 1.43
C ASP A 105 0.00 23.40 1.43
N ARG A 106 0.09 22.16 0.96
CA ARG A 106 1.34 21.39 0.90
C ARG A 106 1.39 20.46 -0.29
N ILE A 107 2.56 20.32 -0.91
CA ILE A 107 2.81 19.38 -2.02
C ILE A 107 4.07 18.59 -1.74
N VAL A 108 3.98 17.27 -1.91
CA VAL A 108 5.11 16.36 -1.74
C VAL A 108 5.37 15.58 -3.02
N GLY A 109 6.63 15.41 -3.37
CA GLY A 109 7.08 14.76 -4.60
C GLY A 109 8.25 13.83 -4.34
N GLY A 110 8.30 12.70 -5.04
CA GLY A 110 9.39 11.75 -4.94
C GLY A 110 8.98 10.32 -5.26
N GLY A 111 9.85 9.36 -4.94
CA GLY A 111 9.51 7.94 -5.05
C GLY A 111 8.45 7.51 -4.03
N PRO A 112 7.90 6.28 -4.16
CA PRO A 112 6.87 5.76 -3.26
C PRO A 112 7.23 5.87 -1.77
N LEU A 113 8.50 5.63 -1.42
CA LEU A 113 8.94 5.69 -0.04
C LEU A 113 9.02 7.13 0.50
N PRO A 114 9.67 8.08 -0.16
CA PRO A 114 9.55 9.48 0.23
C PRO A 114 8.11 9.94 0.47
N ILE A 115 7.19 9.55 -0.41
CA ILE A 115 5.78 9.94 -0.33
C ILE A 115 5.11 9.40 0.94
N LEU A 116 5.25 8.10 1.24
CA LEU A 116 4.70 7.53 2.48
C LEU A 116 5.25 8.21 3.73
N ALA A 117 6.55 8.53 3.77
CA ALA A 117 7.15 9.21 4.92
C ALA A 117 6.67 10.66 5.07
N MET A 118 6.60 11.42 3.97
CA MET A 118 6.23 12.84 4.02
C MET A 118 4.73 13.04 4.31
N THR A 119 3.89 12.10 3.86
CA THR A 119 2.43 12.14 4.10
C THR A 119 2.01 11.55 5.44
N GLY A 120 2.78 10.57 5.96
CA GLY A 120 2.42 9.85 7.18
C GLY A 120 1.22 8.91 7.03
N LEU A 121 0.73 8.69 5.80
CA LEU A 121 -0.44 7.86 5.52
C LEU A 121 -0.12 6.37 5.62
N ALA A 122 -1.13 5.59 6.02
CA ALA A 122 -1.07 4.14 5.96
C ALA A 122 -1.08 3.64 4.50
N LEU A 123 -0.45 2.49 4.23
CA LEU A 123 -0.42 1.88 2.88
C LEU A 123 -1.82 1.64 2.31
N ASP A 124 -2.80 1.31 3.16
CA ASP A 124 -4.18 1.07 2.73
C ASP A 124 -4.85 2.32 2.17
N ALA A 125 -4.35 3.53 2.49
CA ALA A 125 -4.82 4.76 1.87
C ALA A 125 -4.54 4.80 0.36
N PHE A 126 -3.53 4.05 -0.10
CA PHE A 126 -3.05 3.95 -1.50
C PHE A 126 -3.59 2.74 -2.26
N ARG A 127 -4.47 1.96 -1.63
CA ARG A 127 -5.00 0.72 -2.20
C ARG A 127 -6.07 1.03 -3.26
N SER A 128 -5.84 0.54 -4.48
CA SER A 128 -6.83 0.45 -5.56
C SER A 128 -7.63 -0.86 -5.45
N GLU A 129 -8.51 -1.14 -6.41
CA GLU A 129 -9.24 -2.42 -6.45
C GLU A 129 -8.30 -3.63 -6.63
N THR A 130 -7.14 -3.45 -7.25
CA THR A 130 -6.26 -4.55 -7.67
C THR A 130 -4.85 -4.50 -7.09
N GLU A 131 -4.39 -3.34 -6.62
CA GLU A 131 -3.01 -3.16 -6.18
C GLU A 131 -2.84 -1.99 -5.20
N ILE A 132 -1.64 -1.82 -4.64
CA ILE A 132 -1.26 -0.61 -3.90
C ILE A 132 -0.52 0.31 -4.88
N GLN A 133 -1.07 1.49 -5.14
CA GLN A 133 -0.49 2.46 -6.06
C GLN A 133 -0.16 3.75 -5.32
N ILE A 134 1.13 3.96 -5.02
CA ILE A 134 1.61 5.18 -4.36
C ILE A 134 1.99 6.21 -5.42
N PRO A 135 1.27 7.34 -5.53
CA PRO A 135 1.57 8.42 -6.48
C PRO A 135 2.93 9.04 -6.19
N SER A 136 3.66 9.45 -7.23
CA SER A 136 4.95 10.16 -7.07
C SER A 136 4.79 11.64 -6.73
N LEU A 137 3.56 12.16 -6.76
CA LEU A 137 3.21 13.53 -6.45
C LEU A 137 1.89 13.54 -5.68
N MET A 138 1.86 14.19 -4.53
CA MET A 138 0.67 14.33 -3.70
C MET A 138 0.49 15.76 -3.23
N ALA A 139 -0.77 16.15 -3.04
CA ALA A 139 -1.18 17.46 -2.57
C ALA A 139 -2.07 17.30 -1.34
N HIS A 140 -1.78 18.06 -0.29
CA HIS A 140 -2.60 18.11 0.91
C HIS A 140 -3.72 19.15 0.74
N ASN A 141 -4.94 18.77 1.09
CA ASN A 141 -6.11 19.63 1.03
C ASN A 141 -6.42 20.20 2.42
N ALA A 142 -6.09 21.46 2.66
CA ALA A 142 -6.34 22.16 3.91
C ALA A 142 -7.83 22.29 4.25
N THR A 143 -8.74 22.13 3.27
CA THR A 143 -10.18 22.26 3.48
C THR A 143 -10.73 21.12 4.34
N ASP A 144 -10.23 19.91 4.16
CA ASP A 144 -10.76 18.69 4.80
C ASP A 144 -9.68 17.73 5.33
N ASP A 145 -8.42 18.19 5.40
CA ASP A 145 -7.27 17.43 5.89
C ASP A 145 -7.00 16.14 5.08
N SER A 146 -7.49 16.07 3.84
CA SER A 146 -7.30 14.91 2.96
C SER A 146 -6.08 15.06 2.06
N TRP A 147 -5.64 13.93 1.49
CA TRP A 147 -4.59 13.89 0.49
C TRP A 147 -5.13 13.55 -0.90
N ILE A 148 -4.60 14.26 -1.90
CA ILE A 148 -4.86 14.04 -3.32
C ILE A 148 -3.58 13.48 -3.96
N GLY A 149 -3.69 12.29 -4.55
CA GLY A 149 -2.64 11.63 -5.30
C GLY A 149 -2.72 11.91 -6.79
N VAL A 150 -1.62 12.32 -7.42
CA VAL A 150 -1.57 12.49 -8.89
C VAL A 150 -0.94 11.28 -9.58
N LEU A 151 -1.77 10.54 -10.32
CA LEU A 151 -1.36 9.37 -11.10
C LEU A 151 -0.65 9.78 -12.40
N ASP A 152 0.03 8.81 -13.04
CA ASP A 152 0.77 9.01 -14.30
C ASP A 152 1.83 10.14 -14.25
N VAL A 153 2.35 10.37 -13.05
CA VAL A 153 3.41 11.31 -12.74
C VAL A 153 4.62 10.56 -12.21
N LEU A 154 5.80 10.85 -12.78
CA LEU A 154 7.09 10.39 -12.28
C LEU A 154 8.01 11.61 -12.18
N THR A 155 8.37 11.98 -10.95
CA THR A 155 9.42 12.97 -10.66
C THR A 155 10.79 12.30 -10.89
N ALA A 156 11.71 12.91 -11.65
CA ALA A 156 13.12 12.51 -11.90
C ALA A 156 13.55 12.65 -13.36
N ASN A 157 14.87 12.72 -13.61
CA ASN A 157 15.60 12.82 -14.89
C ASN A 157 15.36 11.69 -15.93
N TYR A 158 14.25 10.96 -15.86
CA TYR A 158 13.86 10.06 -16.94
C TYR A 158 13.39 10.88 -18.15
N LEU A 159 14.07 10.69 -19.28
CA LEU A 159 13.73 11.29 -20.58
C LEU A 159 12.42 10.69 -21.13
N GLY A 160 11.29 11.04 -20.53
CA GLY A 160 9.95 10.56 -20.90
C GLY A 160 8.85 11.54 -20.50
N THR A 161 7.60 11.10 -20.60
CA THR A 161 6.40 11.92 -20.28
C THR A 161 6.23 12.19 -18.79
N GLY A 162 6.96 11.49 -17.93
CA GLY A 162 6.88 11.59 -16.46
C GLY A 162 7.13 13.00 -15.93
N PRO A 163 8.31 13.61 -16.19
CA PRO A 163 8.61 14.95 -15.69
C PRO A 163 7.71 16.04 -16.25
N SER A 164 7.33 15.96 -17.54
CA SER A 164 6.39 16.92 -18.12
C SER A 164 5.00 16.81 -17.49
N ASN A 165 4.56 15.59 -17.14
CA ASN A 165 3.33 15.39 -16.38
C ASN A 165 3.45 15.91 -14.95
N ALA A 166 4.59 15.71 -14.28
CA ALA A 166 4.85 16.23 -12.94
C ALA A 166 4.79 17.76 -12.91
N TYR A 167 5.46 18.41 -13.87
CA TYR A 167 5.47 19.86 -14.02
C TYR A 167 4.05 20.39 -14.25
N ARG A 168 3.32 19.80 -15.22
CA ARG A 168 1.93 20.17 -15.51
C ARG A 168 1.06 20.01 -14.27
N ALA A 169 1.14 18.86 -13.59
CA ALA A 169 0.35 18.58 -12.41
C ALA A 169 0.63 19.58 -11.28
N ALA A 170 1.90 19.85 -10.96
CA ALA A 170 2.27 20.84 -9.95
C ALA A 170 1.75 22.24 -10.31
N THR A 171 1.86 22.64 -11.58
CA THR A 171 1.33 23.94 -12.05
C THR A 171 -0.20 24.00 -11.91
N GLU A 172 -0.91 22.93 -12.27
CA GLU A 172 -2.36 22.84 -12.14
C GLU A 172 -2.83 22.81 -10.68
N LEU A 173 -1.98 22.34 -9.76
CA LEU A 173 -2.18 22.45 -8.31
C LEU A 173 -1.88 23.86 -7.75
N GLY A 174 -1.47 24.80 -8.62
CA GLY A 174 -1.21 26.20 -8.26
C GLY A 174 0.23 26.50 -7.85
N VAL A 175 1.18 25.58 -8.07
CA VAL A 175 2.60 25.81 -7.80
C VAL A 175 3.17 26.80 -8.80
N ASP A 176 4.02 27.70 -8.31
CA ASP A 176 4.80 28.59 -9.18
C ASP A 176 5.59 27.78 -10.23
N PRO A 177 5.59 28.18 -11.52
CA PRO A 177 6.26 27.42 -12.58
C PRO A 177 7.74 27.11 -12.31
N GLU A 178 8.49 28.02 -11.68
CA GLU A 178 9.91 27.77 -11.38
C GLU A 178 10.06 26.70 -10.28
N ILE A 179 9.18 26.67 -9.30
CA ILE A 179 9.15 25.62 -8.25
C ILE A 179 8.62 24.30 -8.82
N ALA A 180 7.61 24.35 -9.68
CA ALA A 180 7.06 23.18 -10.37
C ALA A 180 8.13 22.48 -11.23
N GLU A 181 8.98 23.25 -11.91
CA GLU A 181 10.14 22.73 -12.64
C GLU A 181 11.12 22.03 -11.68
N GLN A 182 11.39 22.64 -10.52
CA GLN A 182 12.27 22.05 -9.51
C GLN A 182 11.73 20.72 -8.97
N ILE A 183 10.42 20.60 -8.74
CA ILE A 183 9.76 19.35 -8.31
C ILE A 183 9.82 18.29 -9.43
N ALA A 184 9.57 18.69 -10.67
CA ALA A 184 9.45 17.77 -11.79
C ALA A 184 10.78 17.15 -12.24
N TYR A 185 11.85 17.96 -12.28
CA TYR A 185 13.12 17.60 -12.92
C TYR A 185 14.25 17.29 -11.93
N THR A 186 13.96 17.21 -10.63
CA THR A 186 14.91 16.72 -9.63
C THR A 186 14.75 15.21 -9.39
N ASN A 187 15.85 14.53 -9.06
CA ASN A 187 15.83 13.14 -8.57
C ASN A 187 15.66 13.07 -7.04
N GLU A 188 15.52 14.22 -6.38
CA GLU A 188 15.36 14.33 -4.94
C GLU A 188 13.89 14.25 -4.54
N SER A 189 13.65 13.97 -3.26
CA SER A 189 12.32 14.16 -2.70
C SER A 189 12.10 15.64 -2.40
N THR A 190 10.88 16.10 -2.59
CA THR A 190 10.49 17.50 -2.40
C THR A 190 9.31 17.61 -1.48
N ASP A 191 9.35 18.59 -0.57
CA ASP A 191 8.25 18.97 0.31
C ASP A 191 8.08 20.49 0.21
N LEU A 192 6.97 20.92 -0.35
CA LEU A 192 6.63 22.31 -0.60
C LEU A 192 5.50 22.72 0.33
N ASP A 193 5.75 23.74 1.15
CA ASP A 193 4.70 24.50 1.84
C ASP A 193 4.20 25.60 0.90
N MET A 194 2.94 25.52 0.49
CA MET A 194 2.32 26.46 -0.48
C MET A 194 2.08 27.84 0.10
N ASN A 195 1.96 27.96 1.43
CA ASN A 195 1.70 29.24 2.09
C ASN A 195 2.98 30.09 2.15
N THR A 196 4.12 29.43 2.36
CA THR A 196 5.43 30.09 2.49
C THR A 196 6.24 30.07 1.20
N GLY A 197 5.90 29.19 0.25
CA GLY A 197 6.68 28.93 -0.96
C GLY A 197 8.02 28.23 -0.67
N VAL A 198 8.21 27.71 0.55
CA VAL A 198 9.45 27.05 0.96
C VAL A 198 9.45 25.62 0.43
N LEU A 199 10.37 25.35 -0.51
CA LEU A 199 10.66 24.02 -1.02
C LEU A 199 11.84 23.41 -0.24
N VAL A 200 11.57 22.36 0.53
CA VAL A 200 12.61 21.52 1.15
C VAL A 200 12.96 20.39 0.18
N ARG A 201 14.26 20.15 0.03
CA ARG A 201 14.79 19.04 -0.76
C ARG A 201 15.74 18.19 0.07
N GLY A 202 15.79 16.91 -0.23
CA GLY A 202 16.84 16.05 0.29
C GLY A 202 16.42 14.59 0.41
N GLN A 203 17.32 13.80 1.00
CA GLN A 203 16.98 12.45 1.40
C GLN A 203 16.00 12.53 2.57
N VAL A 204 14.82 11.94 2.38
CA VAL A 204 13.86 11.74 3.47
C VAL A 204 14.52 10.89 4.55
N ASP A 205 14.47 11.35 5.79
CA ASP A 205 14.93 10.55 6.93
C ASP A 205 13.97 9.37 7.14
N TYR A 206 14.41 8.20 6.70
CA TYR A 206 13.64 6.97 6.81
C TYR A 206 13.63 6.38 8.23
N SER A 207 14.41 6.94 9.17
CA SER A 207 14.46 6.44 10.56
C SER A 207 13.14 6.60 11.31
N HIS A 208 12.25 7.47 10.82
CA HIS A 208 10.94 7.78 11.39
C HIS A 208 9.77 7.07 10.72
N TYR A 209 10.01 6.17 9.75
CA TYR A 209 8.94 5.35 9.19
C TYR A 209 8.17 4.64 10.29
N PRO A 210 6.82 4.57 10.21
CA PRO A 210 6.05 3.99 11.27
C PRO A 210 6.53 2.55 11.44
N TRP A 211 7.08 2.34 12.62
CA TRP A 211 7.03 1.08 13.29
C TRP A 211 5.71 1.07 14.06
N PRO A 212 4.76 0.17 13.77
CA PRO A 212 4.65 -0.79 12.66
C PRO A 212 4.53 -0.17 11.26
N LEU A 213 5.05 -0.88 10.24
CA LEU A 213 4.54 -0.70 8.88
C LEU A 213 2.99 -0.84 8.91
N PRO A 214 2.27 -0.16 8.01
CA PRO A 214 0.82 -0.24 8.01
C PRO A 214 0.33 -1.67 7.75
N GLN A 215 -0.72 -2.05 8.48
CA GLN A 215 -1.32 -3.39 8.47
C GLN A 215 -1.93 -3.69 7.09
N PRO A 216 -1.51 -4.76 6.40
CA PRO A 216 -2.23 -5.27 5.24
C PRO A 216 -3.59 -5.82 5.67
N HIS A 217 -4.59 -5.69 4.78
CA HIS A 217 -5.97 -6.08 5.05
C HIS A 217 -6.07 -7.53 5.56
N ARG A 218 -6.94 -7.78 6.55
CA ARG A 218 -7.09 -9.09 7.23
C ARG A 218 -7.56 -10.19 6.29
N ASP A 219 -8.31 -9.82 5.24
CA ASP A 219 -9.00 -10.75 4.35
C ASP A 219 -8.43 -10.78 2.92
N ASP A 220 -7.42 -9.95 2.62
CA ASP A 220 -6.79 -9.88 1.30
C ASP A 220 -5.25 -9.94 1.49
N PRO A 221 -4.57 -11.01 1.04
CA PRO A 221 -3.14 -11.21 1.25
C PRO A 221 -2.32 -10.35 0.29
N THR A 222 -2.70 -9.08 0.13
CA THR A 222 -2.07 -8.15 -0.79
C THR A 222 -0.65 -7.94 -0.33
N VAL A 223 0.24 -8.53 -1.10
CA VAL A 223 1.67 -8.44 -0.93
C VAL A 223 2.10 -7.03 -1.28
N PHE A 224 2.69 -6.30 -0.33
CA PHE A 224 3.45 -5.11 -0.69
C PHE A 224 4.70 -5.55 -1.43
N VAL A 225 4.71 -5.42 -2.76
CA VAL A 225 5.87 -5.71 -3.61
C VAL A 225 6.67 -4.42 -3.79
N HIS A 226 7.80 -4.29 -3.09
CA HIS A 226 8.79 -3.29 -3.45
C HIS A 226 9.82 -3.93 -4.38
N CYS A 227 9.80 -3.52 -5.66
CA CYS A 227 10.83 -3.86 -6.62
C CYS A 227 11.97 -2.86 -6.53
N CYS A 228 13.15 -3.29 -6.10
CA CYS A 228 14.34 -2.46 -6.18
C CYS A 228 15.57 -3.28 -6.56
N GLY A 229 16.63 -2.57 -6.99
CA GLY A 229 17.93 -3.19 -7.15
C GLY A 229 18.41 -3.71 -5.78
N ILE A 230 19.03 -4.88 -5.73
CA ILE A 230 19.50 -5.46 -4.47
C ILE A 230 20.48 -4.56 -3.69
N ARG A 231 21.22 -3.69 -4.41
CA ARG A 231 22.12 -2.67 -3.83
C ARG A 231 21.41 -1.41 -3.36
N GLN A 232 20.12 -1.29 -3.64
CA GLN A 232 19.28 -0.14 -3.33
C GLN A 232 18.25 -0.47 -2.25
N VAL A 233 18.33 -1.66 -1.63
CA VAL A 233 17.45 -2.04 -0.52
C VAL A 233 17.68 -1.06 0.63
N PRO A 234 16.66 -0.29 1.05
CA PRO A 234 16.77 0.58 2.20
C PRO A 234 17.03 -0.20 3.50
N ASP A 235 17.91 0.29 4.37
CA ASP A 235 18.27 -0.37 5.64
C ASP A 235 17.06 -0.63 6.56
N TRP A 236 16.03 0.21 6.48
CA TRP A 236 14.82 0.03 7.28
C TRP A 236 14.02 -1.21 6.84
N TRP A 237 14.09 -1.63 5.57
CA TRP A 237 13.47 -2.89 5.11
C TRP A 237 14.15 -4.08 5.78
N ILE A 238 15.47 -4.07 5.83
CA ILE A 238 16.26 -5.10 6.53
C ILE A 238 15.90 -5.09 8.02
N THR A 239 15.84 -3.91 8.63
CA THR A 239 15.45 -3.73 10.05
C THR A 239 14.04 -4.27 10.31
N PHE A 240 13.07 -3.99 9.44
CA PHE A 240 11.71 -4.51 9.55
C PHE A 240 11.67 -6.03 9.43
N LEU A 241 12.31 -6.58 8.40
CA LEU A 241 12.33 -8.02 8.15
C LEU A 241 13.01 -8.79 9.29
N THR A 242 13.94 -8.16 10.02
CA THR A 242 14.73 -8.78 11.10
C THR A 242 14.29 -8.42 12.52
N THR A 243 13.27 -7.59 12.69
CA THR A 243 12.80 -7.20 14.03
C THR A 243 12.47 -8.42 14.90
N ALA A 244 12.72 -8.31 16.20
CA ALA A 244 12.35 -9.35 17.17
C ALA A 244 10.84 -9.35 17.47
N THR A 245 10.19 -8.19 17.38
CA THR A 245 8.78 -7.99 17.75
C THR A 245 8.03 -7.39 16.56
N PRO A 246 7.74 -8.19 15.52
CA PRO A 246 6.98 -7.70 14.39
C PRO A 246 5.56 -7.33 14.82
N PRO A 247 4.91 -6.44 14.07
CA PRO A 247 3.48 -6.22 14.19
C PRO A 247 2.72 -7.55 13.99
N HIS A 248 1.53 -7.70 14.59
CA HIS A 248 0.79 -8.98 14.57
C HIS A 248 0.51 -9.52 13.16
N TRP A 249 0.35 -8.64 12.18
CA TRP A 249 0.11 -8.99 10.78
C TRP A 249 1.39 -9.45 10.04
N ALA A 250 2.57 -9.18 10.61
CA ALA A 250 3.90 -9.65 10.17
C ALA A 250 4.52 -10.65 11.16
N ASP A 251 3.75 -11.15 12.13
CA ASP A 251 4.19 -12.15 13.09
C ASP A 251 4.20 -13.55 12.46
N ALA A 252 5.03 -13.69 11.43
CA ALA A 252 5.34 -14.93 10.76
C ALA A 252 6.87 -15.07 10.63
N PRO A 253 7.38 -16.30 10.43
CA PRO A 253 8.77 -16.52 10.11
C PRO A 253 9.20 -15.72 8.88
N LEU A 254 10.42 -15.20 8.90
CA LEU A 254 11.04 -14.65 7.71
C LEU A 254 11.42 -15.81 6.76
N LEU A 255 10.95 -15.72 5.53
CA LEU A 255 11.20 -16.66 4.44
C LEU A 255 11.93 -15.93 3.31
N GLY A 256 12.64 -16.69 2.48
CA GLY A 256 13.21 -16.17 1.25
C GLY A 256 13.12 -17.17 0.12
N ARG A 257 13.12 -16.69 -1.12
CA ARG A 257 13.26 -17.51 -2.32
C ARG A 257 14.20 -16.82 -3.28
N VAL A 258 15.25 -17.53 -3.69
CA VAL A 258 16.17 -17.05 -4.72
C VAL A 258 15.96 -17.81 -6.00
N TYR A 259 15.61 -17.12 -7.07
CA TYR A 259 15.52 -17.70 -8.41
C TYR A 259 16.90 -17.73 -9.05
N THR A 260 17.27 -18.90 -9.55
CA THR A 260 18.56 -19.09 -10.24
C THR A 260 18.42 -18.91 -11.75
N THR A 261 17.18 -18.81 -12.25
CA THR A 261 16.87 -18.57 -13.66
C THR A 261 15.77 -17.53 -13.79
N ALA A 262 15.84 -16.70 -14.84
CA ALA A 262 14.83 -15.70 -15.13
C ALA A 262 13.46 -16.31 -15.48
N GLN A 263 13.43 -17.48 -16.14
CA GLN A 263 12.19 -18.16 -16.49
C GLN A 263 11.42 -18.60 -15.24
N ALA A 264 12.10 -19.20 -14.26
CA ALA A 264 11.46 -19.63 -13.03
C ALA A 264 10.85 -18.45 -12.25
N ALA A 265 11.53 -17.31 -12.27
CA ALA A 265 11.03 -16.12 -11.63
C ALA A 265 9.83 -15.52 -12.40
N TYR A 266 9.87 -15.54 -13.74
CA TYR A 266 8.76 -15.16 -14.59
C TYR A 266 7.52 -16.06 -14.41
N ASP A 267 7.72 -17.37 -14.29
CA ASP A 267 6.64 -18.35 -14.05
C ASP A 267 5.97 -18.10 -12.70
N ASP A 268 6.75 -17.63 -11.71
CA ASP A 268 6.30 -17.13 -10.42
C ASP A 268 5.96 -15.61 -10.45
N GLY A 269 5.67 -15.10 -11.67
CA GLY A 269 5.13 -13.80 -12.05
C GLY A 269 5.93 -12.55 -11.65
N PHE A 270 7.26 -12.65 -11.63
CA PHE A 270 8.10 -11.49 -11.94
C PHE A 270 7.85 -11.05 -13.39
N THR A 271 6.96 -10.07 -13.55
CA THR A 271 6.55 -9.55 -14.85
C THR A 271 7.37 -8.36 -15.33
N GLU A 272 8.38 -7.91 -14.56
CA GLU A 272 9.03 -6.63 -14.83
C GLU A 272 9.71 -6.53 -16.21
N HIS A 273 9.17 -5.58 -16.98
CA HIS A 273 9.71 -4.88 -18.14
C HIS A 273 11.02 -4.10 -17.88
N HIS A 274 11.68 -4.29 -16.74
CA HIS A 274 12.93 -3.61 -16.44
C HIS A 274 14.04 -4.18 -17.34
N ARG A 275 14.74 -3.28 -18.04
CA ARG A 275 15.83 -3.57 -19.02
C ARG A 275 16.95 -4.49 -18.48
N TYR A 276 16.94 -4.81 -17.19
CA TYR A 276 17.89 -5.69 -16.51
C TYR A 276 17.48 -7.17 -16.50
N SER A 277 16.20 -7.52 -16.72
CA SER A 277 15.73 -8.92 -16.77
C SER A 277 16.30 -9.71 -17.95
N SER A 278 16.62 -9.02 -19.06
CA SER A 278 17.26 -9.63 -20.24
C SER A 278 18.70 -10.14 -20.00
N ARG A 279 19.31 -9.82 -18.85
CA ARG A 279 20.70 -10.23 -18.52
C ARG A 279 20.80 -11.33 -17.45
N GLY A 280 19.71 -11.99 -17.09
CA GLY A 280 19.76 -13.13 -16.15
C GLY A 280 19.98 -12.71 -14.69
N ALA A 281 19.30 -11.65 -14.27
CA ALA A 281 19.29 -11.18 -12.89
C ALA A 281 19.01 -12.31 -11.89
N SER A 282 19.81 -12.40 -10.81
CA SER A 282 19.38 -13.15 -9.62
C SER A 282 18.19 -12.40 -9.02
N GLN A 283 17.06 -13.09 -8.88
CA GLN A 283 15.86 -12.51 -8.27
C GLN A 283 15.65 -13.13 -6.89
N LEU A 284 15.46 -12.29 -5.88
CA LEU A 284 15.30 -12.69 -4.49
C LEU A 284 13.97 -12.14 -3.98
N ILE A 285 13.10 -13.00 -3.50
CA ILE A 285 11.95 -12.58 -2.68
C ILE A 285 12.29 -12.81 -1.22
N LEU A 286 12.03 -11.82 -0.36
CA LEU A 286 12.01 -11.96 1.09
C LEU A 286 10.59 -11.77 1.58
N GLU A 287 10.05 -12.70 2.36
CA GLU A 287 8.66 -12.67 2.84
C GLU A 287 8.61 -12.70 4.36
N ARG A 288 7.80 -11.82 4.96
CA ARG A 288 7.43 -11.90 6.37
C ARG A 288 5.96 -11.53 6.56
N GLY A 289 5.15 -12.53 6.91
CA GLY A 289 3.71 -12.40 7.07
C GLY A 289 3.02 -12.11 5.74
N GLN A 290 2.50 -10.89 5.61
CA GLN A 290 1.78 -10.42 4.42
C GLN A 290 2.64 -9.51 3.51
N ILE A 291 3.94 -9.37 3.78
CA ILE A 291 4.85 -8.52 3.00
C ILE A 291 5.82 -9.40 2.20
N GLN A 292 6.07 -9.04 0.94
CA GLN A 292 7.16 -9.63 0.15
C GLN A 292 8.01 -8.54 -0.52
N LEU A 293 9.30 -8.50 -0.19
CA LEU A 293 10.28 -7.63 -0.83
C LEU A 293 10.89 -8.35 -2.05
N TRP A 294 10.71 -7.80 -3.25
CA TRP A 294 11.14 -8.41 -4.51
C TRP A 294 12.39 -7.70 -5.03
N LEU A 295 13.53 -8.38 -4.99
CA LEU A 295 14.84 -7.80 -5.23
C LEU A 295 15.43 -8.32 -6.53
N SER A 296 15.90 -7.39 -7.36
CA SER A 296 16.59 -7.70 -8.61
C SER A 296 18.09 -7.39 -8.47
N GLY A 297 18.93 -8.41 -8.68
CA GLY A 297 20.38 -8.27 -8.69
C GLY A 297 20.98 -8.44 -10.09
N PHE A 298 22.23 -8.02 -10.28
CA PHE A 298 22.98 -8.45 -11.46
C PHE A 298 23.27 -9.96 -11.37
N PRO A 299 23.44 -10.67 -12.50
CA PRO A 299 23.98 -12.03 -12.46
C PRO A 299 25.35 -12.04 -11.78
N PRO A 300 25.79 -13.18 -11.21
CA PRO A 300 27.14 -13.30 -10.68
C PRO A 300 28.19 -13.04 -11.77
N ALA A 301 29.24 -12.30 -11.43
CA ALA A 301 30.36 -12.03 -12.35
C ALA A 301 31.08 -13.32 -12.79
N ASP A 302 31.12 -14.33 -11.91
CA ASP A 302 31.56 -15.68 -12.24
C ASP A 302 30.33 -16.54 -12.61
N PRO A 303 30.17 -16.94 -13.88
CA PRO A 303 29.01 -17.70 -14.33
C PRO A 303 28.91 -19.10 -13.71
N THR A 304 29.98 -19.58 -13.06
CA THR A 304 29.96 -20.86 -12.34
C THR A 304 29.29 -20.79 -10.97
N ARG A 305 29.14 -19.59 -10.40
CA ARG A 305 28.40 -19.34 -9.16
C ARG A 305 26.90 -19.35 -9.41
N TRP A 306 26.14 -19.64 -8.36
CA TRP A 306 24.68 -19.63 -8.36
C TRP A 306 24.19 -18.22 -8.08
N LEU A 307 24.77 -17.54 -7.08
CA LEU A 307 24.32 -16.23 -6.62
C LEU A 307 25.44 -15.18 -6.70
N ALA A 308 25.04 -13.94 -7.00
CA ALA A 308 25.93 -12.77 -6.92
C ALA A 308 26.29 -12.44 -5.46
N ASP A 309 27.41 -11.74 -5.24
CA ASP A 309 27.88 -11.39 -3.88
C ASP A 309 26.85 -10.55 -3.12
N GLU A 310 26.17 -9.64 -3.82
CA GLU A 310 25.17 -8.76 -3.21
C GLU A 310 23.94 -9.54 -2.70
N VAL A 311 23.63 -10.69 -3.32
CA VAL A 311 22.58 -11.58 -2.83
C VAL A 311 23.01 -12.21 -1.52
N TYR A 312 24.27 -12.65 -1.41
CA TYR A 312 24.80 -13.16 -0.15
C TYR A 312 24.79 -12.12 0.96
N ASP A 313 25.17 -10.87 0.64
CA ASP A 313 25.22 -9.78 1.62
C ASP A 313 23.83 -9.47 2.20
N VAL A 314 22.79 -9.42 1.35
CA VAL A 314 21.41 -9.23 1.81
C VAL A 314 20.93 -10.42 2.64
N LEU A 315 21.18 -11.65 2.18
CA LEU A 315 20.78 -12.85 2.92
C LEU A 315 21.46 -12.96 4.29
N ASP A 316 22.73 -12.55 4.39
CA ASP A 316 23.45 -12.44 5.66
C ASP A 316 22.80 -11.40 6.59
N SER A 317 22.52 -10.22 6.02
CA SER A 317 21.91 -9.10 6.75
C SER A 317 20.53 -9.45 7.33
N VAL A 318 19.76 -10.33 6.66
CA VAL A 318 18.46 -10.79 7.14
C VAL A 318 18.48 -12.12 7.89
N GLY A 319 19.67 -12.69 8.13
CA GLY A 319 19.80 -13.96 8.85
C GLY A 319 19.30 -15.20 8.09
N LEU A 320 19.12 -15.10 6.77
CA LEU A 320 18.75 -16.20 5.87
C LEU A 320 19.97 -16.79 5.14
N PHE A 321 21.17 -16.59 5.68
CA PHE A 321 22.41 -16.93 5.01
C PHE A 321 22.57 -18.44 4.74
N PRO A 322 22.59 -18.88 3.47
CA PRO A 322 22.70 -20.29 3.16
C PRO A 322 24.18 -20.70 3.06
N LYS A 323 24.80 -21.04 4.19
CA LYS A 323 26.23 -21.42 4.27
C LYS A 323 26.57 -22.52 3.28
N GLU A 324 25.71 -23.52 3.14
CA GLU A 324 25.89 -24.65 2.24
C GLU A 324 25.92 -24.24 0.76
N ILE A 325 25.20 -23.19 0.38
CA ILE A 325 25.17 -22.67 -0.99
C ILE A 325 26.46 -21.89 -1.28
N ARG A 326 26.90 -21.04 -0.34
CA ARG A 326 28.16 -20.31 -0.48
C ARG A 326 29.36 -21.25 -0.57
N GLU A 327 29.38 -22.32 0.22
CA GLU A 327 30.42 -23.36 0.15
C GLU A 327 30.45 -24.08 -1.21
N ARG A 328 29.28 -24.30 -1.83
CA ARG A 328 29.19 -24.85 -3.20
C ARG A 328 29.68 -23.87 -4.26
N ASP A 329 29.33 -22.59 -4.12
CA ASP A 329 29.77 -21.52 -5.03
C ASP A 329 31.26 -21.20 -4.94
N THR A 330 31.87 -21.42 -3.76
CA THR A 330 33.30 -21.21 -3.51
C THR A 330 34.14 -22.47 -3.76
N ALA A 331 33.53 -23.57 -4.16
CA ALA A 331 34.24 -24.81 -4.49
C ALA A 331 35.19 -24.63 -5.68
N SER A 332 36.26 -25.43 -5.74
CA SER A 332 37.25 -25.36 -6.82
C SER A 332 36.62 -25.60 -8.21
N ASN A 333 37.22 -25.04 -9.27
CA ASN A 333 36.73 -25.16 -10.65
C ASN A 333 36.50 -26.62 -11.08
N ILE A 334 37.34 -27.55 -10.60
CA ILE A 334 37.19 -28.99 -10.85
C ILE A 334 35.93 -29.53 -10.18
N ARG A 335 35.65 -29.12 -8.93
CA ARG A 335 34.46 -29.53 -8.19
C ARG A 335 33.19 -28.93 -8.79
N LYS A 336 33.24 -27.65 -9.20
CA LYS A 336 32.18 -26.96 -9.95
C LYS A 336 31.84 -27.68 -11.26
N TRP A 337 32.87 -28.07 -12.01
CA TRP A 337 32.75 -28.83 -13.26
C TRP A 337 32.21 -30.24 -13.06
N LEU A 338 32.59 -30.93 -11.98
CA LEU A 338 32.03 -32.23 -11.63
C LEU A 338 30.55 -32.12 -11.22
N SER A 339 30.17 -31.08 -10.47
CA SER A 339 28.78 -30.83 -10.08
C SER A 339 27.88 -30.40 -11.25
N SER A 340 28.41 -29.63 -12.21
CA SER A 340 27.64 -29.16 -13.37
C SER A 340 27.27 -30.26 -14.36
N ARG A 341 27.90 -31.44 -14.26
CA ARG A 341 27.61 -32.62 -15.09
C ARG A 341 26.65 -33.62 -14.43
N GLY A 342 26.35 -33.47 -13.14
CA GLY A 342 25.56 -34.45 -12.37
C GLY A 342 24.23 -33.95 -11.84
N HIS A 343 24.08 -32.64 -11.59
CA HIS A 343 22.85 -32.06 -11.06
C HIS A 343 22.53 -30.73 -11.76
N PRO A 344 21.41 -30.63 -12.51
CA PRO A 344 20.96 -29.35 -13.03
C PRO A 344 20.73 -28.37 -11.87
N ARG A 345 21.04 -27.08 -12.09
CA ARG A 345 20.74 -26.03 -11.11
C ARG A 345 19.23 -26.04 -10.85
N PRO A 346 18.78 -26.07 -9.58
CA PRO A 346 17.36 -25.97 -9.30
C PRO A 346 16.84 -24.60 -9.75
N PRO A 347 15.63 -24.49 -10.31
CA PRO A 347 15.09 -23.23 -10.84
C PRO A 347 15.02 -22.11 -9.80
N PHE A 348 14.85 -22.49 -8.53
CA PHE A 348 14.87 -21.61 -7.38
C PHE A 348 15.40 -22.35 -6.14
N ILE A 349 15.68 -21.58 -5.08
CA ILE A 349 16.16 -22.06 -3.80
C ILE A 349 15.33 -21.38 -2.71
N ASP A 350 14.56 -22.17 -1.97
CA ASP A 350 13.80 -21.68 -0.81
C ASP A 350 14.74 -21.58 0.41
N LEU A 351 14.57 -20.50 1.18
CA LEU A 351 15.35 -20.12 2.34
C LEU A 351 14.39 -19.93 3.52
N ASP A 352 14.76 -20.47 4.67
CA ASP A 352 13.99 -20.32 5.91
C ASP A 352 14.96 -20.14 7.08
N SER A 353 14.63 -19.19 7.95
CA SER A 353 15.31 -18.94 9.22
C SER A 353 15.32 -20.18 10.15
N GLN A 354 14.37 -21.10 10.00
CA GLN A 354 14.16 -22.23 10.91
C GLN A 354 14.59 -23.61 10.38
N ASN A 355 14.88 -23.82 9.08
CA ASN A 355 15.16 -25.18 8.61
C ASN A 355 16.20 -25.34 7.49
N ARG A 356 17.26 -26.07 7.86
CA ARG A 356 18.23 -26.77 7.02
C ARG A 356 17.58 -28.00 6.35
N GLY A 357 16.77 -27.80 5.31
CA GLY A 357 16.46 -28.88 4.35
C GLY A 357 15.06 -29.51 4.37
N ARG A 358 14.00 -28.76 4.68
CA ARG A 358 12.63 -29.12 4.28
C ARG A 358 12.12 -28.17 3.21
N SER A 359 11.55 -28.71 2.13
CA SER A 359 10.89 -27.92 1.09
C SER A 359 9.66 -27.24 1.70
N ILE A 360 9.66 -25.92 1.70
CA ILE A 360 8.54 -25.09 2.11
C ILE A 360 7.77 -24.72 0.86
N ALA A 361 6.45 -24.85 0.90
CA ALA A 361 5.59 -24.34 -0.17
C ALA A 361 5.56 -22.82 -0.10
N PHE A 362 6.56 -22.17 -0.70
CA PHE A 362 6.46 -20.74 -1.01
C PHE A 362 5.54 -20.62 -2.22
N VAL A 363 4.37 -20.03 -1.98
CA VAL A 363 3.36 -19.73 -3.01
C VAL A 363 3.51 -18.24 -3.28
N PRO A 364 4.09 -17.84 -4.43
CA PRO A 364 4.05 -16.45 -4.86
C PRO A 364 2.58 -15.99 -4.85
N ARG A 365 2.22 -15.10 -3.93
CA ARG A 365 0.87 -14.54 -3.84
C ARG A 365 0.80 -13.34 -4.74
N ILE A 366 0.92 -13.61 -6.03
CA ILE A 366 0.68 -12.60 -7.05
C ILE A 366 -0.83 -12.42 -7.10
N ALA A 367 -1.29 -11.17 -7.14
CA ALA A 367 -2.60 -10.87 -7.67
C ALA A 367 -2.70 -11.56 -9.04
N ARG A 368 -3.45 -12.66 -9.12
CA ARG A 368 -3.73 -13.28 -10.41
C ARG A 368 -4.46 -12.21 -11.21
N ASN A 369 -3.85 -11.74 -12.29
CA ASN A 369 -4.55 -10.95 -13.30
C ASN A 369 -5.79 -11.73 -13.73
N SER A 370 -6.95 -11.31 -13.23
CA SER A 370 -8.26 -11.67 -13.76
C SER A 370 -8.69 -10.64 -14.79
#